data_AF-A0A6L5GGQ9-F1
#
_entry.id   AF-A0A6L5GGQ9-F1
#
_cell.length_a   1.000
_cell.length_b   1.000
_cell.length_c   1.000
_cell.angle_alpha   90.00
_cell.angle_beta   90.00
_cell.angle_gamma   90.00
#
_symmetry.space_group_name_H-M   'P 1'
#
loop_
_entity.id
_entity.type
_entity.pdbx_description
1 polymer ?
#
loop_
_entity_poly.entity_id
_entity_poly.type
_entity_poly.pdbx_seq_one_letter_code
_entity_poly.pdbx_strand_id
1 'polypeptide(L)' 'MSQNGWRKSSRSGDADNCVEARGDVAGFQVRDSKLGEESPVLKLGTADFASLLRLVER' A
#
# COMPACT_ATOMS: atom_id res chain seq x y z
N MET A 1 8.49 -3.57 -16.07
CA MET A 1 7.81 -4.00 -14.83
C MET A 1 6.41 -3.41 -14.84
N SER A 2 5.43 -4.13 -15.40
CA SER A 2 4.03 -3.71 -15.35
C SER A 2 3.50 -3.95 -13.94
N GLN A 3 3.73 -3.00 -13.04
CA GLN A 3 3.22 -3.03 -11.68
C GLN A 3 1.70 -2.82 -11.75
N ASN A 4 0.92 -3.91 -11.83
CA ASN A 4 -0.56 -3.96 -11.92
C ASN A 4 -1.30 -3.03 -10.93
N GLY A 5 -1.28 -1.72 -11.18
CA GLY A 5 -1.88 -0.68 -10.36
C GLY A 5 -1.14 -0.29 -9.07
N TRP A 6 0.00 -0.91 -8.74
CA TRP A 6 0.74 -0.60 -7.50
C TRP A 6 1.46 0.74 -7.56
N ARG A 7 1.26 1.55 -6.50
CA ARG A 7 1.89 2.86 -6.32
C ARG A 7 2.67 2.85 -5.02
N LYS A 8 3.99 3.01 -5.11
CA LYS A 8 4.86 3.17 -3.96
C LYS A 8 4.56 4.49 -3.24
N SER A 9 4.53 4.44 -1.91
CA SER A 9 4.36 5.63 -1.08
C SER A 9 5.57 6.57 -1.23
N SER A 10 5.33 7.87 -1.34
CA SER A 10 6.39 8.90 -1.33
C SER A 10 7.14 9.01 0.00
N ARG A 11 6.63 8.35 1.05
CA ARG A 11 7.31 8.22 2.35
C ARG A 11 8.20 6.98 2.44
N SER A 12 8.23 6.14 1.42
CA SER A 12 9.17 5.02 1.32
C SER A 12 10.57 5.58 1.05
N GLY A 13 11.50 5.38 2.00
CA GLY A 13 12.91 5.71 1.81
C GLY A 13 13.70 4.53 1.24
N ASP A 14 15.02 4.72 1.06
CA ASP A 14 15.91 3.71 0.50
C ASP A 14 16.05 2.45 1.38
N ALA A 15 16.00 2.60 2.70
CA ALA A 15 16.19 1.49 3.65
C ALA A 15 14.97 1.19 4.53
N ASP A 16 14.02 2.12 4.69
CA ASP A 16 12.95 2.00 5.68
C ASP A 16 11.56 2.33 5.14
N ASN A 17 10.55 1.69 5.74
CA ASN A 17 9.12 1.95 5.52
C ASN A 17 8.65 1.78 4.07
N CYS A 18 9.22 0.84 3.32
CA CYS A 18 8.89 0.61 1.91
C CYS A 18 7.51 -0.02 1.73
N VAL A 19 6.51 0.81 1.45
CA VAL A 19 5.13 0.37 1.26
C VAL A 19 4.60 0.82 -0.10
N GLU A 20 3.83 -0.05 -0.74
CA GLU A 20 3.05 0.31 -1.93
C GLU A 20 1.59 -0.07 -1.75
N ALA A 21 0.71 0.70 -2.38
CA ALA A 21 -0.73 0.52 -2.32
C ALA A 21 -1.35 0.51 -3.71
N ARG A 22 -2.48 -0.18 -3.86
CA ARG A 22 -3.32 -0.12 -5.06
C ARG A 22 -4.80 -0.16 -4.70
N GLY A 23 -5.64 0.30 -5.63
CA GLY A 23 -7.07 0.02 -5.60
C GLY A 23 -7.36 -1.43 -6.01
N ASP A 24 -8.39 -2.01 -5.42
CA ASP A 24 -8.96 -3.32 -5.72
C ASP A 24 -10.49 -3.20 -5.78
N VAL A 25 -11.17 -4.20 -6.35
CA VAL A 25 -12.64 -4.16 -6.51
C VAL A 25 -13.36 -3.94 -5.18
N ALA A 26 -12.83 -4.49 -4.08
CA ALA A 26 -13.41 -4.40 -2.75
C ALA A 26 -12.84 -3.26 -1.86
N GLY A 27 -11.89 -2.47 -2.35
CA GLY A 27 -11.25 -1.42 -1.57
C GLY A 27 -9.79 -1.19 -1.95
N PHE A 28 -8.89 -1.37 -0.98
CA PHE A 28 -7.47 -1.11 -1.13
C PHE A 28 -6.62 -2.28 -0.69
N GLN A 29 -5.45 -2.40 -1.31
CA GLN A 29 -4.45 -3.38 -0.96
C GLN A 29 -3.14 -2.65 -0.64
N VAL A 30 -2.45 -3.10 0.40
CA VAL A 30 -1.15 -2.56 0.84
C VAL A 30 -0.18 -3.71 1.02
N ARG A 31 1.07 -3.53 0.60
CA ARG A 31 2.12 -4.53 0.75
C ARG A 31 3.51 -3.90 0.88
N ASP A 32 4.48 -4.72 1.29
CA ASP A 32 5.88 -4.32 1.33
C ASP A 32 6.44 -4.30 -0.09
N SER A 33 6.95 -3.14 -0.53
CA SER A 33 7.49 -3.00 -1.89
C SER A 33 8.78 -3.78 -2.11
N LYS A 34 9.51 -4.18 -1.05
CA LYS A 34 10.77 -4.91 -1.14
C LYS A 34 10.57 -6.38 -1.48
N LEU A 35 9.44 -6.95 -1.07
CA LEU A 35 9.11 -8.36 -1.29
C LEU A 35 8.42 -8.61 -2.64
N GLY A 36 8.01 -7.54 -3.34
CA GLY A 36 7.41 -7.63 -4.66
C GLY A 36 6.21 -8.59 -4.69
N GLU A 37 6.23 -9.54 -5.61
CA GLU A 37 5.15 -10.54 -5.77
C GLU A 37 5.05 -11.53 -4.61
N GLU A 38 6.11 -11.72 -3.84
CA GLU A 38 6.15 -12.59 -2.66
C GLU A 38 5.59 -11.89 -1.41
N SER A 39 5.34 -10.58 -1.48
CA SER A 39 4.80 -9.85 -0.34
C SER A 39 3.38 -10.33 -0.01
N PRO A 40 3.10 -10.67 1.27
CA PRO A 40 1.73 -10.75 1.76
C PRO A 40 0.98 -9.45 1.47
N VAL A 41 -0.30 -9.57 1.11
CA VAL A 41 -1.16 -8.44 0.76
C VAL A 41 -2.18 -8.20 1.87
N LEU A 42 -2.06 -7.05 2.54
CA LEU A 42 -3.08 -6.56 3.46
C LEU A 42 -4.24 -5.97 2.65
N LYS A 43 -5.44 -6.52 2.84
CA LYS A 43 -6.68 -6.02 2.22
C LYS A 43 -7.44 -5.15 3.20
N LEU A 44 -7.85 -3.97 2.75
CA LEU A 44 -8.58 -3.00 3.55
C LEU A 44 -9.84 -2.58 2.78
N GLY A 45 -10.97 -2.49 3.47
CA GLY A 45 -12.14 -1.83 2.92
C GLY A 45 -11.89 -0.34 2.70
N THR A 46 -12.67 0.30 1.84
CA THR A 46 -12.55 1.74 1.57
C THR A 46 -12.62 2.59 2.84
N ALA A 47 -13.53 2.26 3.77
CA ALA A 47 -13.68 2.96 5.04
C ALA A 47 -12.46 2.80 5.96
N ASP A 48 -11.90 1.59 6.05
CA ASP A 48 -10.72 1.31 6.87
C ASP A 48 -9.49 2.02 6.31
N PHE A 49 -9.30 1.97 4.99
CA PHE A 49 -8.19 2.66 4.34
C PHE A 49 -8.27 4.17 4.55
N ALA A 50 -9.45 4.77 4.39
CA ALA A 50 -9.65 6.20 4.65
C ALA A 50 -9.45 6.56 6.13
N SER A 51 -9.80 5.66 7.06
CA SER A 51 -9.56 5.86 8.50
C SER A 51 -8.08 5.78 8.84
N LEU A 52 -7.36 4.83 8.25
CA LEU A 52 -5.91 4.72 8.35
C LEU A 52 -5.22 6.00 7.87
N LEU A 53 -5.60 6.52 6.70
CA LEU A 53 -5.02 7.76 6.16
C LEU A 53 -5.20 8.94 7.13
N ARG A 54 -6.42 9.13 7.67
CA ARG A 54 -6.68 10.20 8.65
C ARG A 54 -5.90 10.05 9.95
N LEU A 55 -5.58 8.82 10.36
CA LEU A 55 -4.77 8.55 11.56
C LEU A 55 -3.30 8.93 11.35
N VAL A 56 -2.78 8.77 10.13
CA VAL A 56 -1.36 8.98 9.80
C VAL A 56 -1.07 10.32 9.13
N GLU A 57 -2.10 11.04 8.69
CA GLU A 57 -2.00 12.43 8.25
C GLU A 57 -1.62 13.32 9.44
N ARG A 58 -0.50 14.02 9.31
CA ARG A 58 0.09 14.92 10.30
C ARG A 58 -0.06 16.37 9.87
#